data_AF-A0AAC9BJY4-F1
#
_entry.id   AF-A0AAC9BJY4-F1
#
_cell.length_a   1.000
_cell.length_b   1.000
_cell.length_c   1.000
_cell.angle_alpha   90.00
_cell.angle_beta   90.00
_cell.angle_gamma   90.00
#
_symmetry.space_group_name_H-M   'P 1'
#
loop_
_entity.id
_entity.type
_entity.pdbx_description
1 polymer ?
#
loop_
_entity_poly.entity_id
_entity_poly.type
_entity_poly.pdbx_seq_one_letter_code
_entity_poly.pdbx_strand_id
1 'polypeptide(L)' 'MFAPPAREPLPLRYRNAEGQSWDGHGVMPHWLQHAAHAGRSVEHFRFEYVGQL' A
#
# COMPACT_ATOMS: atom_id res chain seq x y z
N MET A 1 22.19 -21.01 11.32
CA MET A 1 21.50 -19.71 11.42
C MET A 1 20.50 -19.63 10.27
N PHE A 2 19.22 -19.91 10.56
CA PHE A 2 18.16 -19.66 9.59
C PHE A 2 17.80 -18.18 9.69
N ALA A 3 18.07 -17.41 8.64
CA ALA A 3 17.42 -16.12 8.49
C ALA A 3 15.91 -16.37 8.40
N PRO A 4 15.04 -15.58 9.07
CA PRO A 4 13.62 -15.66 8.81
C PRO A 4 13.39 -15.47 7.30
N PRO A 5 12.43 -16.18 6.68
CA PRO A 5 12.07 -15.87 5.29
C PRO A 5 11.81 -14.37 5.25
N ALA A 6 12.58 -13.65 4.42
CA ALA A 6 12.33 -12.24 4.16
C ALA A 6 10.83 -12.16 3.87
N ARG A 7 10.08 -11.48 4.75
CA ARG A 7 8.62 -11.43 4.70
C ARG A 7 8.27 -11.18 3.24
N GLU A 8 7.74 -12.19 2.56
CA GLU A 8 7.30 -12.05 1.18
C GLU A 8 6.46 -10.78 1.21
N PRO A 9 6.81 -9.75 0.42
CA PRO A 9 6.12 -8.48 0.53
C PRO A 9 4.65 -8.81 0.29
N LEU A 10 3.86 -8.79 1.39
CA LEU A 10 2.41 -8.85 1.30
C LEU A 10 2.06 -7.86 0.20
N PRO A 11 1.24 -8.21 -0.79
CA PRO A 11 1.04 -7.38 -1.96
C PRO A 11 0.61 -6.00 -1.45
N LEU A 12 1.56 -5.06 -1.42
CA LEU A 12 1.33 -3.71 -0.98
C LEU A 12 0.35 -3.19 -2.01
N ARG A 13 -0.90 -2.97 -1.61
CA ARG A 13 -1.93 -2.55 -2.56
C ARG A 13 -1.92 -1.05 -2.71
N TYR A 14 -1.66 -0.31 -1.63
CA TYR A 14 -1.62 1.13 -1.62
C TYR A 14 -0.40 1.66 -0.84
N ARG A 15 0.22 2.73 -1.31
CA ARG A 15 1.31 3.46 -0.67
C ARG A 15 1.22 4.95 -0.96
N ASN A 16 1.46 5.79 0.05
CA ASN A 16 1.53 7.26 -0.13
C ASN A 16 2.97 7.78 -0.18
N ALA A 17 3.14 9.07 -0.47
CA ALA A 17 4.43 9.75 -0.55
C ALA A 17 5.19 9.79 0.80
N GLU A 18 4.47 9.69 1.92
CA GLU A 18 5.03 9.62 3.28
C GLU A 18 5.52 8.20 3.63
N GLY A 19 5.40 7.24 2.72
CA GLY A 19 5.83 5.86 2.91
C GLY A 19 4.85 4.99 3.69
N GLN A 20 3.68 5.51 4.06
CA GLN A 20 2.61 4.73 4.65
C GLN A 20 2.05 3.77 3.60
N SER A 21 1.72 2.54 4.01
CA SER A 21 1.18 1.53 3.11
C SER A 21 -0.03 0.83 3.70
N TRP A 22 -0.88 0.31 2.82
CA TRP A 22 -2.05 -0.46 3.16
C TRP A 22 -2.23 -1.60 2.18
N ASP A 23 -2.41 -2.81 2.69
CA ASP A 23 -2.61 -4.04 1.92
C ASP A 23 -4.06 -4.21 1.42
N GLY A 24 -4.95 -3.28 1.76
CA GLY A 24 -6.36 -3.31 1.35
C GLY A 24 -7.28 -4.11 2.28
N HIS A 25 -6.75 -4.68 3.36
CA HIS A 25 -7.55 -5.37 4.38
C HIS A 25 -7.69 -4.55 5.67
N GLY A 26 -8.79 -4.78 6.38
CA GLY A 26 -9.08 -4.10 7.64
C GLY A 26 -9.53 -2.65 7.47
N VAL A 27 -9.30 -1.83 8.48
CA VAL A 27 -9.74 -0.43 8.50
C VAL A 27 -8.89 0.39 7.55
N MET A 28 -9.56 1.10 6.64
CA MET A 28 -8.90 2.03 5.73
C MET A 28 -8.17 3.12 6.52
N PRO A 29 -6.88 3.38 6.32
CA PRO A 29 -6.14 4.35 7.11
C PRO A 29 -6.55 5.79 6.80
N HIS A 30 -6.35 6.69 7.77
CA HIS A 30 -6.81 8.08 7.69
C HIS A 30 -6.29 8.84 6.45
N TRP A 31 -5.05 8.59 6.02
CA TRP A 31 -4.49 9.23 4.84
C TRP A 31 -5.25 8.86 3.55
N LEU A 32 -5.73 7.61 3.45
CA LEU A 32 -6.50 7.15 2.30
C LEU A 32 -7.95 7.64 2.39
N GLN A 33 -8.51 7.72 3.61
CA GLN A 33 -9.84 8.30 3.85
C GLN A 33 -9.86 9.78 3.46
N HIS A 34 -8.88 10.54 3.93
CA HIS A 34 -8.75 11.96 3.61
C HIS A 34 -8.62 12.19 2.09
N ALA A 35 -7.84 11.36 1.39
CA ALA A 35 -7.74 11.43 -0.06
C ALA A 35 -9.09 11.17 -0.76
N ALA A 36 -9.81 10.13 -0.34
CA ALA A 36 -11.14 9.83 -0.88
C ALA A 36 -12.15 10.95 -0.61
N HIS A 37 -12.17 11.52 0.61
CA HIS A 37 -13.01 12.66 0.97
C HIS A 37 -12.66 13.93 0.19
N ALA A 38 -11.39 14.11 -0.18
CA ALA A 38 -10.94 15.20 -1.04
C ALA A 38 -11.27 14.97 -2.54
N GLY A 39 -11.98 13.89 -2.89
CA GLY A 39 -12.31 13.54 -4.27
C GLY A 39 -11.15 12.93 -5.06
N ARG A 40 -10.04 12.57 -4.40
CA ARG A 40 -8.92 11.87 -5.04
C ARG A 40 -9.23 10.36 -5.05
N SER A 41 -9.10 9.73 -6.22
CA SER A 41 -9.23 8.27 -6.29
C SER A 41 -8.11 7.57 -5.51
N VAL A 42 -8.48 6.55 -4.74
CA VAL A 42 -7.56 5.68 -4.00
C VAL A 42 -6.63 4.90 -4.91
N GLU A 43 -7.01 4.66 -6.18
CA GLU A 43 -6.13 4.07 -7.19
C GLU A 43 -4.86 4.88 -7.43
N HIS A 44 -4.88 6.19 -7.19
CA HIS A 44 -3.67 7.02 -7.31
C HIS A 44 -2.56 6.57 -6.36
N PHE A 45 -2.93 5.97 -5.23
CA PHE A 45 -2.01 5.44 -4.23
C PHE A 45 -1.72 3.98 -4.47
N ARG A 46 -2.30 3.34 -5.49
CA ARG A 46 -2.11 1.93 -5.73
C ARG A 46 -0.64 1.66 -6.04
N PHE A 47 -0.04 0.75 -5.29
CA PHE A 47 1.33 0.35 -5.51
C PHE A 47 1.33 -0.66 -6.67
N GLU A 48 1.67 -0.18 -7.86
CA GLU A 48 1.88 -1.03 -9.02
C GLU A 48 3.23 -1.74 -8.85
N TYR A 49 3.20 -3.05 -8.62
CA TYR A 49 4.41 -3.87 -8.72
C TYR A 49 4.79 -3.89 -10.21
N VAL A 50 5.72 -3.01 -10.61
CA VAL A 50 6.44 -3.18 -11.87
C VAL A 50 7.31 -4.42 -11.67
N GLY A 51 6.76 -5.57 -12.04
CA GLY A 51 7.54 -6.77 -12.29
C GLY A 51 8.42 -6.46 -13.50
N GLN A 52 9.65 -6.02 -13.25
CA GLN A 52 10.70 -6.12 -14.26
C GLN A 52 10.94 -7.61 -14.48
N LEU A 53 10.50 -8.10 -15.64
CA LEU A 53 11.00 -9.32 -16.27
C LEU A 53 12.34 -9.02 -16.96
#